data_AF-A0A6B2G6H8-F1
#
_entry.id   AF-A0A6B2G6H8-F1
#
_cell.length_a   1.000
_cell.length_b   1.000
_cell.length_c   1.000
_cell.angle_alpha   90.00
_cell.angle_beta   90.00
_cell.angle_gamma   90.00
#
_symmetry.space_group_name_H-M   'P 1'
#
loop_
_entity.id
_entity.type
_entity.pdbx_description
1 polymer ?
#
loop_
_entity_poly.entity_id
_entity_poly.type
_entity_poly.pdbx_seq_one_letter_code
_entity_poly.pdbx_strand_id
1 'polypeptide(L)'
;HFISAVPWFYKSNEPTLRHQSDGFLVRPSLSDIKESYIKGAPIGEVPIKFKVGACENCGSVSHKKKDCLERPRKIGAKFNNKDMKPADYVQPVLILDFEGKRDRWAGYNSDEYAKVVEEFEVVEKTKQDLKSKKLEDDILQGSSSAASLKVT
;
A
#
# COMPACT_ATOMS: atom_id res chain seq x y z
N HIS A 1 14.66 -26.78 -37.27
CA HIS A 1 14.09 -28.06 -36.76
C HIS A 1 14.56 -28.47 -35.36
N PHE A 2 15.48 -27.78 -34.68
CA PHE A 2 15.98 -28.21 -33.36
C PHE A 2 15.04 -27.84 -32.19
N ILE A 3 14.45 -26.65 -32.22
CA ILE A 3 13.60 -26.13 -31.13
C ILE A 3 12.42 -27.09 -30.86
N SER A 4 11.68 -27.50 -31.89
CA SER A 4 10.52 -28.39 -31.80
C SER A 4 10.83 -29.86 -31.54
N ALA A 5 12.10 -30.29 -31.59
CA ALA A 5 12.46 -31.67 -31.36
C ALA A 5 12.41 -31.97 -29.86
N VAL A 6 11.68 -33.03 -29.47
CA VAL A 6 11.56 -33.42 -28.07
C VAL A 6 12.88 -34.08 -27.62
N PRO A 7 13.55 -33.56 -26.58
CA PRO A 7 14.80 -34.14 -26.11
C PRO A 7 14.60 -35.53 -25.50
N TRP A 8 15.60 -36.40 -25.62
CA TRP A 8 15.55 -37.80 -25.17
C TRP A 8 15.17 -37.98 -23.68
N PHE A 9 15.49 -37.01 -22.82
CA PHE A 9 15.20 -37.05 -21.39
C PHE A 9 13.75 -36.69 -21.04
N TYR A 10 12.97 -36.18 -21.99
CA TYR A 10 11.57 -35.78 -21.81
C TYR A 10 10.59 -36.97 -21.83
N LYS A 11 11.10 -38.21 -22.02
CA LYS A 11 10.39 -39.50 -21.94
C LYS A 11 9.13 -39.62 -22.82
N SER A 12 8.93 -38.72 -23.78
CA SER A 12 7.95 -38.82 -24.84
C SER A 12 8.64 -38.66 -26.19
N ASN A 13 8.25 -39.49 -27.17
CA ASN A 13 8.71 -39.42 -28.56
C ASN A 13 7.64 -38.81 -29.48
N GLU A 14 6.53 -38.34 -28.90
CA GLU A 14 5.46 -37.68 -29.61
C GLU A 14 5.83 -36.23 -29.94
N PRO A 15 5.42 -35.68 -31.11
CA PRO A 15 5.63 -34.28 -31.44
C PRO A 15 4.88 -33.38 -30.45
N THR A 16 5.56 -32.89 -29.42
CA THR A 16 4.98 -32.01 -28.39
C THR A 16 5.88 -30.82 -28.12
N LEU A 17 5.30 -29.68 -27.69
CA LEU A 17 6.04 -28.47 -27.29
C LEU A 17 6.10 -28.29 -25.77
N ARG A 18 5.69 -29.31 -25.01
CA ARG A 18 5.59 -29.25 -23.55
C ARG A 18 6.96 -29.17 -22.86
N HIS A 19 8.04 -29.54 -23.55
CA HIS A 19 9.42 -29.35 -23.06
C HIS A 19 9.90 -27.90 -23.13
N GLN A 20 9.19 -27.04 -23.86
CA GLN A 20 9.48 -25.60 -23.94
C GLN A 20 8.54 -24.75 -23.07
N SER A 21 7.34 -25.25 -22.77
CA SER A 21 6.51 -24.59 -21.77
C SER A 21 7.25 -24.57 -20.44
N ASP A 22 7.06 -23.50 -19.67
CA ASP A 22 7.64 -23.32 -18.34
C ASP A 22 7.17 -24.42 -17.38
N GLY A 23 7.79 -25.59 -17.49
CA GLY A 23 7.56 -26.77 -16.69
C GLY A 23 8.73 -27.00 -15.74
N PHE A 24 8.40 -27.38 -14.50
CA PHE A 24 9.32 -27.80 -13.43
C PHE A 24 10.35 -26.80 -12.89
N LEU A 25 10.50 -25.62 -13.49
CA LEU A 25 11.15 -24.51 -12.78
C LEU A 25 10.18 -24.04 -11.69
N VAL A 26 10.37 -24.58 -10.49
CA VAL A 26 9.65 -24.18 -9.27
C VAL A 26 9.94 -22.71 -9.02
N ARG A 27 9.12 -21.82 -9.61
CA ARG A 27 9.11 -20.43 -9.18
C ARG A 27 8.62 -20.44 -7.74
N PRO A 28 9.28 -19.71 -6.83
CA PRO A 28 8.73 -19.53 -5.49
C PRO A 28 7.32 -18.93 -5.64
N SER A 29 6.38 -19.43 -4.84
CA SER A 29 5.06 -18.82 -4.76
C SER A 29 5.24 -17.40 -4.21
N LEU A 30 4.93 -16.42 -5.05
CA LEU A 30 4.98 -15.01 -4.67
C LEU A 30 3.74 -14.67 -3.86
N SER A 31 3.91 -13.80 -2.86
CA SER A 31 2.79 -13.21 -2.13
C SER A 31 1.95 -12.32 -3.07
N ASP A 32 0.64 -12.30 -2.84
CA ASP A 32 -0.30 -11.56 -3.69
C ASP A 32 -0.11 -10.04 -3.53
N ILE A 33 -0.56 -9.26 -4.52
CA ILE A 33 -0.50 -7.80 -4.53
C ILE A 33 -1.27 -7.20 -3.34
N LYS A 34 -2.33 -7.91 -2.88
CA LYS A 34 -3.14 -7.50 -1.73
C LYS A 34 -2.43 -7.74 -0.39
N GLU A 35 -1.44 -8.63 -0.36
CA GLU A 35 -0.72 -8.97 0.86
C GLU A 35 0.39 -7.95 1.12
N SER A 36 0.19 -7.12 2.14
CA SER A 36 1.16 -6.12 2.57
C SER A 36 1.33 -6.16 4.09
N TYR A 37 2.44 -5.59 4.56
CA TYR A 37 2.72 -5.50 5.99
C TYR A 37 1.68 -4.62 6.70
N ILE A 38 1.09 -5.14 7.76
CA ILE A 38 0.05 -4.43 8.53
C ILE A 38 0.72 -3.41 9.44
N LYS A 39 0.52 -2.12 9.18
CA LYS A 39 1.14 -1.04 9.96
C LYS A 39 0.23 -0.61 11.11
N GLY A 40 0.80 -0.37 12.28
CA GLY A 40 0.11 0.31 13.39
C GLY A 40 -1.04 -0.46 14.05
N ALA A 41 -1.22 -1.76 13.74
CA ALA A 41 -2.22 -2.58 14.39
C ALA A 41 -1.67 -3.21 15.68
N PRO A 42 -2.18 -2.83 16.87
CA PRO A 42 -1.88 -3.55 18.09
C PRO A 42 -2.61 -4.90 18.10
N ILE A 43 -1.94 -5.94 18.59
CA ILE A 43 -2.58 -7.21 18.92
C ILE A 43 -2.96 -7.20 20.39
N GLY A 44 -4.27 -7.36 20.62
CA GLY A 44 -4.83 -7.66 21.94
C GLY A 44 -4.92 -6.47 22.88
N GLU A 45 -5.26 -6.79 24.13
CA GLU A 45 -5.46 -5.80 25.17
C GLU A 45 -4.15 -5.29 25.78
N VAL A 46 -4.19 -4.09 26.31
CA VAL A 46 -3.06 -3.49 27.03
C VAL A 46 -2.85 -4.26 28.34
N PRO A 47 -1.64 -4.83 28.58
CA PRO A 47 -1.38 -5.55 29.81
C PRO A 47 -1.35 -4.58 31.00
N ILE A 48 -1.99 -4.97 32.11
CA ILE A 48 -2.02 -4.16 33.36
C ILE A 48 -0.70 -4.26 34.14
N LYS A 49 0.02 -5.38 33.98
CA LYS A 49 1.28 -5.67 34.68
C LYS A 49 2.39 -6.03 33.70
N PHE A 50 3.62 -5.70 34.07
CA PHE A 50 4.81 -6.09 33.32
C PHE A 50 4.93 -7.62 33.23
N LYS A 51 5.18 -8.14 32.01
CA LYS A 51 5.49 -9.54 31.76
C LYS A 51 7.00 -9.72 31.63
N VAL A 52 7.52 -10.82 32.17
CA VAL A 52 8.95 -11.16 32.03
C VAL A 52 9.28 -11.35 30.55
N GLY A 53 10.37 -10.74 30.08
CA GLY A 53 10.76 -10.76 28.66
C GLY A 53 10.16 -9.64 27.81
N ALA A 54 9.24 -8.84 28.36
CA ALA A 54 8.75 -7.64 27.69
C ALA A 54 9.79 -6.51 27.66
N CYS A 55 9.60 -5.55 26.77
CA CYS A 55 10.38 -4.33 26.67
C CYS A 55 10.37 -3.57 28.00
N GLU A 56 11.54 -3.35 28.59
CA GLU A 56 11.63 -2.66 29.88
C GLU A 56 11.16 -1.20 29.83
N ASN A 57 11.18 -0.58 28.63
CA ASN A 57 10.72 0.80 28.44
C ASN A 57 9.19 0.89 28.37
N CYS A 58 8.54 0.25 27.40
CA CYS A 58 7.10 0.40 27.13
C CYS A 58 6.23 -0.78 27.61
N GLY A 59 6.83 -1.93 27.92
CA GLY A 59 6.12 -3.11 28.41
C GLY A 59 5.49 -4.00 27.34
N SER A 60 5.68 -3.67 26.05
CA SER A 60 5.27 -4.55 24.95
C SER A 60 6.16 -5.79 24.85
N VAL A 61 5.58 -6.92 24.43
CA VAL A 61 6.30 -8.20 24.27
C VAL A 61 6.91 -8.35 22.86
N SER A 62 6.57 -7.47 21.91
CA SER A 62 6.99 -7.59 20.49
C SER A 62 8.46 -7.27 20.24
N HIS A 63 9.09 -6.44 21.08
CA HIS A 63 10.43 -5.90 20.83
C HIS A 63 11.25 -5.72 22.11
N LYS A 64 12.56 -5.48 21.95
CA LYS A 64 13.49 -5.21 23.06
C LYS A 64 13.60 -3.71 23.32
N LYS A 65 14.12 -3.34 24.50
CA LYS A 65 14.31 -1.92 24.90
C LYS A 65 15.07 -1.07 23.87
N LYS A 66 16.07 -1.65 23.19
CA LYS A 66 16.91 -0.94 22.22
C LYS A 66 16.14 -0.56 20.94
N ASP A 67 15.17 -1.40 20.56
CA ASP A 67 14.38 -1.26 19.34
C ASP A 67 13.00 -0.64 19.64
N CYS A 68 12.87 -0.01 20.81
CA CYS A 68 11.61 0.56 21.27
C CYS A 68 11.32 1.86 20.52
N LEU A 69 10.13 1.94 19.92
CA LEU A 69 9.64 3.11 19.19
C LEU A 69 9.11 4.21 20.12
N GLU A 70 8.86 3.87 21.39
CA GLU A 70 8.42 4.83 22.39
C GLU A 70 9.60 5.60 22.96
N ARG A 71 9.36 6.87 23.31
CA ARG A 71 10.38 7.73 23.91
C ARG A 71 11.03 7.04 25.12
N PRO A 72 12.38 7.01 25.21
CA PRO A 72 13.06 6.41 26.37
C PRO A 72 12.63 7.07 27.68
N ARG A 73 12.04 6.28 28.59
CA ARG A 73 11.58 6.75 29.90
C ARG A 73 12.70 6.67 30.94
N LYS A 74 12.72 7.63 31.88
CA LYS A 74 13.61 7.61 33.05
C LYS A 74 13.29 6.41 33.96
N ILE A 75 12.00 6.18 34.21
CA ILE A 75 11.49 5.00 34.92
C ILE A 75 10.65 4.22 33.91
N GLY A 76 11.13 3.03 33.55
CA GLY A 76 10.47 2.17 32.55
C GLY A 76 9.26 1.41 33.08
N ALA A 77 8.51 0.81 32.15
CA ALA A 77 7.35 -0.04 32.41
C ALA A 77 7.63 -1.13 33.45
N LYS A 78 8.86 -1.67 33.41
CA LYS A 78 9.33 -2.74 34.30
C LYS A 78 9.15 -2.43 35.79
N PHE A 79 9.27 -1.15 36.17
CA PHE A 79 9.26 -0.74 37.57
C PHE A 79 7.97 -0.05 38.00
N ASN A 80 7.32 0.74 37.13
CA ASN A 80 6.14 1.51 37.54
C ASN A 80 4.79 0.92 37.07
N ASN A 81 4.75 -0.06 36.16
CA ASN A 81 3.54 -0.64 35.57
C ASN A 81 2.55 0.37 34.94
N LYS A 82 2.97 1.60 34.64
CA LYS A 82 2.17 2.66 34.02
C LYS A 82 2.46 2.77 32.54
N ASP A 83 1.45 3.21 31.79
CA ASP A 83 1.49 3.42 30.34
C ASP A 83 2.04 2.21 29.59
N MET A 84 1.49 1.04 29.91
CA MET A 84 1.79 -0.21 29.21
C MET A 84 1.30 -0.11 27.77
N LYS A 85 2.08 -0.67 26.85
CA LYS A 85 1.71 -0.73 25.43
C LYS A 85 1.25 -2.14 25.05
N PRO A 86 0.27 -2.26 24.15
CA PRO A 86 -0.13 -3.55 23.62
C PRO A 86 1.02 -4.16 22.79
N ALA A 87 0.91 -5.45 22.48
CA ALA A 87 1.88 -6.09 21.59
C ALA A 87 1.67 -5.63 20.15
N ASP A 88 2.76 -5.47 19.40
CA ASP A 88 2.66 -5.17 17.96
C ASP A 88 2.33 -6.44 17.16
N TYR A 89 1.74 -6.26 15.98
CA TYR A 89 1.46 -7.36 15.07
C TYR A 89 2.74 -8.00 14.52
N VAL A 90 2.86 -9.33 14.68
CA VAL A 90 3.98 -10.10 14.12
C VAL A 90 3.77 -10.23 12.61
N GLN A 91 4.60 -9.53 11.86
CA GLN A 91 4.51 -9.47 10.41
C GLN A 91 4.81 -10.83 9.75
N PRO A 92 4.04 -11.23 8.73
CA PRO A 92 4.34 -12.42 7.94
C PRO A 92 5.60 -12.22 7.09
N VAL A 93 6.26 -13.31 6.71
CA VAL A 93 7.36 -13.25 5.74
C VAL A 93 6.78 -13.24 4.34
N LEU A 94 6.75 -12.07 3.70
CA LEU A 94 6.28 -11.89 2.32
C LEU A 94 7.39 -12.24 1.32
N ILE A 95 7.03 -13.03 0.30
CA ILE A 95 7.94 -13.42 -0.78
C ILE A 95 7.57 -12.60 -2.02
N LEU A 96 8.25 -11.47 -2.18
CA LEU A 96 7.98 -10.52 -3.26
C LEU A 96 9.10 -10.52 -4.30
N ASP A 97 8.70 -10.29 -5.54
CA ASP A 97 9.59 -10.01 -6.66
C ASP A 97 10.30 -8.67 -6.51
N PHE A 98 11.24 -8.38 -7.42
CA PHE A 98 11.95 -7.10 -7.46
C PHE A 98 10.98 -5.91 -7.55
N GLU A 99 9.96 -6.01 -8.39
CA GLU A 99 8.94 -4.98 -8.56
C GLU A 99 8.06 -4.87 -7.31
N GLY A 100 7.56 -5.99 -6.77
CA GLY A 100 6.73 -5.99 -5.57
C GLY A 100 7.42 -5.41 -4.34
N LYS A 101 8.73 -5.65 -4.15
CA LYS A 101 9.51 -5.04 -3.05
C LYS A 101 9.69 -3.54 -3.19
N ARG A 102 9.62 -3.02 -4.42
CA ARG A 102 9.89 -1.61 -4.77
C ARG A 102 8.62 -0.86 -5.13
N ASP A 103 7.47 -1.52 -5.06
CA ASP A 103 6.20 -0.91 -5.34
C ASP A 103 5.95 0.22 -4.35
N ARG A 104 5.88 1.43 -4.90
CA ARG A 104 5.62 2.66 -4.13
C ARG A 104 4.24 2.64 -3.49
N TRP A 105 3.30 1.91 -4.09
CA TRP A 105 1.90 1.84 -3.65
C TRP A 105 1.61 0.59 -2.81
N ALA A 106 2.64 -0.11 -2.33
CA ALA A 106 2.47 -1.26 -1.45
C ALA A 106 1.67 -0.88 -0.19
N GLY A 107 0.53 -1.54 0.02
CA GLY A 107 -0.39 -1.29 1.13
C GLY A 107 -1.30 -0.08 0.95
N TYR A 108 -1.48 0.41 -0.29
CA TYR A 108 -2.48 1.43 -0.61
C TYR A 108 -3.90 0.94 -0.32
N ASN A 109 -4.68 1.74 0.41
CA ASN A 109 -6.10 1.47 0.59
C ASN A 109 -6.89 2.13 -0.55
N SER A 110 -7.64 1.32 -1.31
CA SER A 110 -8.45 1.82 -2.43
C SER A 110 -9.50 2.86 -2.01
N ASP A 111 -9.96 2.83 -0.76
CA ASP A 111 -10.92 3.80 -0.23
C ASP A 111 -10.32 5.21 -0.12
N GLU A 112 -9.00 5.34 -0.01
CA GLU A 112 -8.33 6.64 0.06
C GLU A 112 -8.45 7.43 -1.24
N TYR A 113 -8.70 6.76 -2.36
CA TYR A 113 -8.91 7.42 -3.65
C TYR A 113 -10.18 8.28 -3.67
N ALA A 114 -11.16 7.98 -2.80
CA ALA A 114 -12.38 8.79 -2.69
C ALA A 114 -12.08 10.26 -2.38
N LYS A 115 -11.07 10.54 -1.56
CA LYS A 115 -10.65 11.92 -1.24
C LYS A 115 -10.18 12.70 -2.46
N VAL A 116 -9.49 12.02 -3.37
CA VAL A 116 -9.03 12.64 -4.63
C VAL A 116 -10.24 13.01 -5.47
N VAL A 117 -11.24 12.11 -5.57
CA VAL A 117 -12.48 12.39 -6.29
C VAL A 117 -13.20 13.61 -5.69
N GLU A 118 -13.31 13.67 -4.36
CA GLU A 118 -13.91 14.81 -3.65
C GLU A 118 -13.17 16.13 -3.95
N GLU A 119 -11.83 16.13 -3.95
CA GLU A 119 -11.02 17.30 -4.31
C GLU A 119 -11.31 17.76 -5.75
N PHE A 120 -11.38 16.82 -6.70
CA PHE A 120 -11.71 17.14 -8.09
C PHE A 120 -13.13 17.70 -8.23
N GLU A 121 -14.12 17.16 -7.52
CA GLU A 121 -15.47 17.69 -7.53
C GLU A 121 -15.53 19.14 -7.03
N VAL A 122 -14.76 19.49 -6.00
CA VAL A 122 -14.65 20.88 -5.51
C VAL A 122 -13.98 21.78 -6.55
N VAL A 123 -12.92 21.31 -7.18
CA VAL A 123 -12.24 22.04 -8.26
C VAL A 123 -13.16 22.26 -9.47
N GLU A 124 -14.00 21.29 -9.82
CA GLU A 124 -14.94 21.44 -10.93
C GLU A 124 -16.06 22.42 -10.61
N LYS A 125 -16.65 22.35 -9.41
CA LYS A 125 -17.66 23.30 -8.94
C LYS A 125 -17.12 24.73 -8.95
N THR A 126 -15.93 24.94 -8.41
CA THR A 126 -15.30 26.28 -8.40
C THR A 126 -14.97 26.78 -9.81
N LYS A 127 -14.54 25.91 -10.73
CA LYS A 127 -14.36 26.28 -12.15
C LYS A 127 -15.68 26.68 -12.81
N GLN A 128 -16.78 25.98 -12.52
CA GLN A 128 -18.11 26.33 -13.02
C GLN A 128 -18.55 27.70 -12.48
N ASP A 129 -18.38 27.95 -11.19
CA ASP A 129 -18.74 29.22 -10.54
C ASP A 129 -17.91 30.41 -11.06
N LEU A 130 -16.61 30.21 -11.30
CA LEU A 130 -15.76 31.26 -11.89
C LEU A 130 -16.15 31.54 -13.34
N LYS A 131 -16.50 30.51 -14.10
CA LYS A 131 -16.95 30.66 -15.48
C LYS A 131 -18.31 31.36 -15.55
N SER A 132 -19.26 31.02 -14.68
CA SER A 132 -20.55 31.71 -14.62
C SER A 132 -20.39 33.17 -14.23
N LYS A 133 -19.61 33.49 -13.18
CA LYS A 133 -19.29 34.88 -12.79
C LYS A 133 -18.67 35.68 -13.93
N LYS A 134 -17.72 35.10 -14.65
CA LYS A 134 -17.10 35.77 -15.81
C LYS A 134 -18.11 36.07 -16.92
N LEU A 135 -19.00 35.11 -17.22
CA LEU A 135 -20.06 35.32 -18.20
C LEU A 135 -21.05 36.40 -17.75
N GLU A 136 -21.40 36.46 -16.46
CA GLU A 136 -22.23 37.53 -15.89
C GLU A 136 -21.55 38.90 -16.01
N ASP A 137 -20.27 39.00 -15.66
CA ASP A 137 -19.49 40.23 -15.80
C ASP A 137 -19.39 40.69 -17.26
N ASP A 138 -19.15 39.77 -18.20
CA ASP A 138 -19.09 40.05 -19.65
C ASP A 138 -20.45 40.56 -20.18
N ILE A 139 -21.57 40.02 -19.65
CA ILE A 139 -22.94 40.48 -19.96
C ILE A 139 -23.18 41.88 -19.40
N LEU A 140 -22.78 42.14 -18.14
CA LEU A 140 -22.96 43.43 -17.46
C LEU A 140 -22.11 44.54 -18.10
N GLN A 141 -20.90 44.23 -18.56
CA GLN A 141 -20.02 45.18 -19.24
C GLN A 141 -20.45 45.48 -20.68
N GLY A 142 -21.55 44.87 -21.16
CA GLY A 142 -22.13 45.17 -22.48
C GLY A 142 -21.24 44.78 -23.65
N SER A 143 -20.15 44.04 -23.42
CA SER A 143 -19.32 43.47 -24.48
C SER A 143 -20.02 42.23 -25.03
N SER A 144 -20.98 42.44 -25.92
CA SER A 144 -21.55 41.36 -26.73
C SER A 144 -20.48 40.87 -27.72
N SER A 145 -19.61 39.98 -27.25
CA SER A 145 -18.74 39.19 -28.12
C SER A 145 -19.57 38.15 -28.88
N ALA A 146 -20.42 38.62 -29.78
CA ALA A 146 -21.06 37.81 -30.82
C ALA A 146 -20.07 37.47 -31.98
N ALA A 147 -18.77 37.70 -31.80
CA ALA A 147 -17.77 37.55 -32.85
C ALA A 147 -16.59 36.68 -32.38
N SER A 148 -16.77 35.36 -32.33
CA SER A 148 -15.78 34.37 -32.84
C SER A 148 -16.25 32.93 -32.59
N LEU A 149 -17.37 32.55 -33.22
CA LEU A 149 -17.67 31.15 -33.55
C LEU A 149 -17.83 31.09 -35.07
N LYS A 150 -16.73 31.33 -35.81
CA LYS A 150 -16.63 30.80 -37.17
C LYS A 150 -16.22 29.34 -37.05
N VAL A 151 -17.21 28.48 -37.19
CA VAL A 151 -17.03 27.08 -37.54
C VAL A 151 -16.32 27.04 -38.89
N THR A 152 -15.11 26.51 -38.91
CA THR A 152 -14.40 25.94 -40.07
C THR A 152 -13.78 24.63 -39.62
#